data_AF-W4P7C9-F1
#
_entry.id   AF-W4P7C9-F1
#
_cell.length_a   1.000
_cell.length_b   1.000
_cell.length_c   1.000
_cell.angle_alpha   90.00
_cell.angle_beta   90.00
_cell.angle_gamma   90.00
#
_symmetry.space_group_name_H-M   'P 1'
#
loop_
_entity.id
_entity.type
_entity.pdbx_description
1 polymer ?
#
loop_
_entity_poly.entity_id
_entity_poly.type
_entity_poly.pdbx_seq_one_letter_code
_entity_poly.pdbx_strand_id
1 'polypeptide(L)'
;MKASEIYFLKAEAALFGIIGGSAQQFYEDGIRMSFKENNVELGSYLSQNSSPSAYEDPKKNEYNADAPSSVNVRWSGGSEEQLEKIITQKYLAIFPDGQEAWTEWRRTGYPKQITAYTNRTDGTHGNVIDSDGYKYGVRRMPFPRSEYDGLNSENVIKAKSLLKSGVDDSNSRVWWDANSKLD
;
A
#
# COMPACT_ATOMS: atom_id res chain seq x y z
N MET A 1 -4.78 -8.01 13.17
CA MET A 1 -6.06 -7.54 12.62
C MET A 1 -6.79 -6.70 13.66
N LYS A 2 -7.07 -5.43 13.33
CA LYS A 2 -7.78 -4.47 14.20
C LYS A 2 -9.25 -4.34 13.77
N ALA A 3 -10.12 -3.83 14.64
CA ALA A 3 -11.53 -3.62 14.28
C ALA A 3 -11.68 -2.49 13.24
N SER A 4 -10.85 -1.45 13.34
CA SER A 4 -10.76 -0.36 12.35
C SER A 4 -10.48 -0.87 10.93
N GLU A 5 -9.60 -1.85 10.78
CA GLU A 5 -9.27 -2.50 9.50
C GLU A 5 -10.51 -3.11 8.82
N ILE A 6 -11.38 -3.78 9.59
CA ILE A 6 -12.62 -4.39 9.08
C ILE A 6 -13.55 -3.33 8.48
N TYR A 7 -13.65 -2.15 9.11
CA TYR A 7 -14.46 -1.05 8.58
C TYR A 7 -13.92 -0.54 7.25
N PHE A 8 -12.59 -0.40 7.11
CA PHE A 8 -12.00 0.03 5.84
C PHE A 8 -12.16 -1.02 4.73
N LEU A 9 -12.09 -2.32 5.06
CA LEU A 9 -12.41 -3.40 4.11
C LEU A 9 -13.88 -3.32 3.66
N LYS A 10 -14.82 -3.04 4.56
CA LYS A 10 -16.23 -2.80 4.22
C LYS A 10 -16.42 -1.53 3.41
N ALA A 11 -15.67 -0.47 3.69
CA ALA A 11 -15.73 0.78 2.94
C ALA A 11 -15.32 0.56 1.48
N GLU A 12 -14.22 -0.15 1.23
CA GLU A 12 -13.78 -0.53 -0.11
C GLU A 12 -14.80 -1.45 -0.79
N ALA A 13 -15.28 -2.49 -0.09
CA ALA A 13 -16.28 -3.40 -0.64
C ALA A 13 -17.59 -2.68 -1.03
N ALA A 14 -18.05 -1.72 -0.21
CA ALA A 14 -19.23 -0.90 -0.52
C ALA A 14 -18.97 0.07 -1.67
N LEU A 15 -17.76 0.67 -1.74
CA LEU A 15 -17.36 1.55 -2.84
C LEU A 15 -17.43 0.85 -4.20
N PHE A 16 -17.06 -0.44 -4.23
CA PHE A 16 -17.13 -1.28 -5.43
C PHE A 16 -18.45 -2.05 -5.59
N GLY A 17 -19.46 -1.78 -4.74
CA GLY A 17 -20.79 -2.40 -4.85
C GLY A 17 -20.83 -3.91 -4.56
N ILE A 18 -19.80 -4.46 -3.90
CA ILE A 18 -19.72 -5.87 -3.50
C ILE A 18 -20.68 -6.15 -2.34
N ILE A 19 -20.83 -5.18 -1.44
CA ILE A 19 -21.78 -5.21 -0.33
C ILE A 19 -22.69 -3.98 -0.36
N GLY A 20 -23.86 -4.09 0.27
CA GLY A 20 -24.70 -2.93 0.55
C GLY A 20 -24.12 -2.04 1.68
N GLY A 21 -24.68 -0.84 1.81
CA GLY A 21 -24.27 0.15 2.81
C GLY A 21 -23.52 1.34 2.21
N SER A 22 -23.21 2.33 3.04
CA SER A 22 -22.51 3.55 2.63
C SER A 22 -21.00 3.38 2.82
N ALA A 23 -20.23 3.48 1.74
CA ALA A 23 -18.77 3.52 1.79
C ALA A 23 -18.26 4.64 2.69
N GLN A 24 -18.90 5.82 2.64
CA GLN A 24 -18.62 6.94 3.53
C GLN A 24 -18.81 6.57 4.99
N GLN A 25 -19.92 5.93 5.34
CA GLN A 25 -20.20 5.58 6.73
C GLN A 25 -19.14 4.61 7.27
N PHE A 26 -18.81 3.56 6.50
CA PHE A 26 -17.78 2.61 6.88
C PHE A 26 -16.39 3.25 6.99
N TYR A 27 -16.05 4.16 6.07
CA TYR A 27 -14.81 4.92 6.12
C TYR A 27 -14.71 5.75 7.40
N GLU A 28 -15.73 6.53 7.72
CA GLU A 28 -15.75 7.37 8.92
C GLU A 28 -15.77 6.52 10.21
N ASP A 29 -16.47 5.38 10.20
CA ASP A 29 -16.49 4.45 11.33
C ASP A 29 -15.12 3.76 11.55
N GLY A 30 -14.38 3.47 10.47
CA GLY A 30 -13.00 2.98 10.56
C GLY A 30 -12.07 3.97 11.24
N ILE A 31 -12.20 5.27 10.91
CA ILE A 31 -11.45 6.35 11.56
C ILE A 31 -11.84 6.45 13.03
N ARG A 32 -13.14 6.53 13.35
CA ARG A 32 -13.62 6.58 14.75
C ARG A 32 -13.11 5.40 15.56
N MET A 33 -13.13 4.20 14.98
CA MET A 33 -12.63 3.00 15.63
C MET A 33 -11.12 3.06 15.86
N SER A 34 -10.33 3.51 14.89
CA SER A 34 -8.88 3.67 15.04
C SER A 34 -8.54 4.66 16.17
N PHE A 35 -9.22 5.80 16.23
CA PHE A 35 -9.06 6.76 17.33
C PHE A 35 -9.38 6.15 18.69
N LYS A 36 -10.48 5.39 18.78
CA LYS A 36 -10.86 4.65 19.99
C LYS A 36 -9.82 3.59 20.38
N GLU A 37 -9.30 2.82 19.42
CA GLU A 37 -8.27 1.79 19.64
C GLU A 37 -6.97 2.40 20.20
N ASN A 38 -6.67 3.64 19.85
CA ASN A 38 -5.49 4.37 20.34
C ASN A 38 -5.80 5.28 21.54
N ASN A 39 -7.03 5.29 22.06
CA ASN A 39 -7.48 6.15 23.16
C ASN A 39 -7.22 7.65 22.92
N VAL A 40 -7.53 8.11 21.69
CA VAL A 40 -7.38 9.51 21.26
C VAL A 40 -8.76 10.08 20.89
N GLU A 41 -9.01 11.32 21.28
CA GLU A 41 -10.24 12.04 20.92
C GLU A 41 -10.28 12.41 19.44
N LEU A 42 -11.44 12.21 18.79
CA LEU A 42 -11.60 12.44 17.36
C LEU A 42 -11.55 13.92 16.96
N GLY A 43 -12.13 14.79 17.78
CA GLY A 43 -12.27 16.22 17.49
C GLY A 43 -12.86 16.48 16.09
N SER A 44 -12.21 17.36 15.31
CA SER A 44 -12.62 17.74 13.96
C SER A 44 -11.95 16.94 12.84
N TYR A 45 -11.30 15.80 13.16
CA TYR A 45 -10.45 15.06 12.21
C TYR A 45 -11.20 14.69 10.91
N LEU A 46 -12.44 14.20 11.00
CA LEU A 46 -13.26 13.82 9.84
C LEU A 46 -13.59 14.99 8.88
N SER A 47 -13.52 16.22 9.37
CA SER A 47 -13.78 17.43 8.57
C SER A 47 -12.52 18.11 8.03
N GLN A 48 -11.34 17.53 8.28
CA GLN A 48 -10.07 18.13 7.86
C GLN A 48 -9.96 18.15 6.32
N ASN A 49 -9.70 19.34 5.78
CA ASN A 49 -9.46 19.57 4.36
C ASN A 49 -7.96 19.75 4.03
N SER A 50 -7.08 19.68 5.03
CA SER A 50 -5.63 19.74 4.84
C SER A 50 -5.11 18.48 4.15
N SER A 51 -4.16 18.66 3.24
CA SER A 51 -3.43 17.58 2.57
C SER A 51 -2.13 17.23 3.32
N PRO A 52 -1.51 16.07 3.03
CA PRO A 52 -0.17 15.75 3.52
C PRO A 52 0.86 16.84 3.23
N SER A 53 1.82 17.01 4.12
CA SER A 53 2.91 17.99 3.98
C SER A 53 4.12 17.39 3.24
N ALA A 54 4.93 18.27 2.66
CA ALA A 54 6.26 17.91 2.19
C ALA A 54 7.17 17.48 3.36
N TYR A 55 8.17 16.67 3.06
CA TYR A 55 9.23 16.30 3.99
C TYR A 55 10.47 17.19 3.79
N GLU A 56 10.94 17.78 4.87
CA GLU A 56 12.21 18.50 4.94
C GLU A 56 13.20 17.71 5.81
N ASP A 57 14.32 17.30 5.22
CA ASP A 57 15.39 16.64 5.96
C ASP A 57 16.20 17.71 6.72
N PRO A 58 16.29 17.62 8.06
CA PRO A 58 16.94 18.65 8.88
C PRO A 58 18.46 18.70 8.75
N LYS A 59 19.07 17.74 8.05
CA LYS A 59 20.53 17.61 7.89
C LYS A 59 20.96 17.79 6.44
N LYS A 60 20.14 17.37 5.48
CA LYS A 60 20.51 17.26 4.08
C LYS A 60 19.34 17.59 3.16
N ASN A 61 19.30 18.83 2.67
CA ASN A 61 18.27 19.29 1.74
C ASN A 61 18.14 18.43 0.46
N GLU A 62 19.17 17.68 0.07
CA GLU A 62 19.11 16.71 -1.04
C GLU A 62 18.09 15.57 -0.82
N TYR A 63 17.67 15.32 0.42
CA TYR A 63 16.66 14.32 0.78
C TYR A 63 15.27 14.92 1.07
N ASN A 64 15.08 16.22 0.82
CA ASN A 64 13.75 16.81 0.84
C ASN A 64 12.86 16.12 -0.20
N ALA A 65 11.58 15.97 0.11
CA ALA A 65 10.60 15.39 -0.79
C ALA A 65 9.29 16.16 -0.73
N ASP A 66 8.67 16.38 -1.89
CA ASP A 66 7.32 16.93 -1.95
C ASP A 66 6.30 15.98 -1.29
N ALA A 67 5.13 16.51 -0.96
CA ALA A 67 4.04 15.69 -0.45
C ALA A 67 3.65 14.63 -1.50
N PRO A 68 3.60 13.33 -1.16
CA PRO A 68 3.36 12.28 -2.13
C PRO A 68 1.89 12.21 -2.59
N SER A 69 0.98 12.89 -1.90
CA SER A 69 -0.44 12.95 -2.22
C SER A 69 -1.04 14.29 -1.80
N SER A 70 -2.18 14.62 -2.42
CA SER A 70 -3.01 15.78 -2.10
C SER A 70 -4.33 15.42 -1.40
N VAL A 71 -4.64 14.12 -1.15
CA VAL A 71 -5.92 13.76 -0.54
C VAL A 71 -6.03 14.24 0.91
N ASN A 72 -7.17 14.84 1.24
CA ASN A 72 -7.52 15.20 2.62
C ASN A 72 -8.38 14.12 3.30
N VAL A 73 -8.70 14.31 4.58
CA VAL A 73 -9.47 13.33 5.37
C VAL A 73 -10.96 13.33 5.03
N ARG A 74 -11.54 14.50 4.73
CA ARG A 74 -12.98 14.62 4.46
C ARG A 74 -13.40 13.70 3.32
N TRP A 75 -14.51 12.99 3.49
CA TRP A 75 -15.09 12.18 2.43
C TRP A 75 -15.59 13.05 1.28
N SER A 76 -15.00 12.88 0.09
CA SER A 76 -15.29 13.65 -1.12
C SER A 76 -14.68 12.95 -2.33
N GLY A 77 -14.90 13.51 -3.53
CA GLY A 77 -14.25 13.06 -4.76
C GLY A 77 -14.94 11.88 -5.43
N GLY A 78 -14.36 11.44 -6.55
CA GLY A 78 -14.79 10.25 -7.29
C GLY A 78 -14.20 8.96 -6.71
N SER A 79 -14.56 7.81 -7.29
CA SER A 79 -14.23 6.49 -6.73
C SER A 79 -12.73 6.25 -6.51
N GLU A 80 -11.85 6.75 -7.38
CA GLU A 80 -10.40 6.57 -7.18
C GLU A 80 -9.88 7.40 -6.00
N GLU A 81 -10.32 8.64 -5.86
CA GLU A 81 -9.95 9.50 -4.72
C GLU A 81 -10.52 8.93 -3.40
N GLN A 82 -11.71 8.36 -3.45
CA GLN A 82 -12.33 7.67 -2.31
C GLN A 82 -11.55 6.41 -1.93
N LEU A 83 -11.06 5.62 -2.91
CA LEU A 83 -10.18 4.49 -2.64
C LEU A 83 -8.87 4.94 -2.00
N GLU A 84 -8.24 6.00 -2.52
CA GLU A 84 -7.02 6.58 -1.95
C GLU A 84 -7.24 6.99 -0.48
N LYS A 85 -8.37 7.65 -0.16
CA LYS A 85 -8.74 7.98 1.22
C LYS A 85 -8.91 6.74 2.09
N ILE A 86 -9.66 5.72 1.63
CA ILE A 86 -9.88 4.48 2.37
C ILE A 86 -8.57 3.80 2.72
N ILE A 87 -7.71 3.56 1.73
CA ILE A 87 -6.47 2.82 1.95
C ILE A 87 -5.45 3.64 2.75
N THR A 88 -5.39 4.97 2.54
CA THR A 88 -4.53 5.85 3.34
C THR A 88 -4.93 5.84 4.81
N GLN A 89 -6.23 5.91 5.13
CA GLN A 89 -6.70 5.84 6.51
C GLN A 89 -6.53 4.44 7.11
N LYS A 90 -6.71 3.39 6.31
CA LYS A 90 -6.39 2.02 6.73
C LYS A 90 -4.91 1.87 7.08
N TYR A 91 -4.01 2.39 6.25
CA TYR A 91 -2.56 2.38 6.50
C TYR A 91 -2.22 3.01 7.86
N LEU A 92 -2.82 4.15 8.20
CA LEU A 92 -2.63 4.78 9.51
C LEU A 92 -3.19 3.92 10.65
N ALA A 93 -4.36 3.30 10.45
CA ALA A 93 -5.02 2.51 11.49
C ALA A 93 -4.29 1.18 11.80
N ILE A 94 -3.73 0.51 10.78
CA ILE A 94 -3.08 -0.80 10.95
C ILE A 94 -1.66 -0.73 11.50
N PHE A 95 -1.07 0.47 11.64
CA PHE A 95 0.26 0.63 12.23
C PHE A 95 0.38 -0.14 13.57
N PRO A 96 1.46 -0.90 13.82
CA PRO A 96 2.69 -1.03 13.03
C PRO A 96 2.73 -2.23 12.05
N ASP A 97 1.60 -2.75 11.57
CA ASP A 97 1.58 -3.90 10.66
C ASP A 97 2.07 -3.55 9.23
N GLY A 98 3.38 -3.57 9.05
CA GLY A 98 4.04 -3.20 7.79
C GLY A 98 3.83 -4.21 6.66
N GLN A 99 3.59 -5.48 6.98
CA GLN A 99 3.37 -6.52 5.95
C GLN A 99 2.01 -6.31 5.26
N GLU A 100 0.97 -6.01 6.04
CA GLU A 100 -0.35 -5.68 5.51
C GLU A 100 -0.30 -4.34 4.74
N ALA A 101 0.36 -3.32 5.30
CA ALA A 101 0.55 -2.03 4.63
C ALA A 101 1.24 -2.17 3.25
N TRP A 102 2.34 -2.95 3.17
CA TRP A 102 3.06 -3.17 1.91
C TRP A 102 2.25 -4.01 0.91
N THR A 103 1.44 -4.95 1.40
CA THR A 103 0.54 -5.74 0.55
C THR A 103 -0.54 -4.87 -0.10
N GLU A 104 -1.17 -4.00 0.69
CA GLU A 104 -2.22 -3.10 0.21
C GLU A 104 -1.70 -2.00 -0.72
N TRP A 105 -0.51 -1.47 -0.46
CA TRP A 105 0.16 -0.56 -1.38
C TRP A 105 0.51 -1.24 -2.70
N ARG A 106 1.00 -2.49 -2.70
CA ARG A 106 1.24 -3.19 -3.97
C ARG A 106 -0.06 -3.39 -4.76
N ARG A 107 -1.16 -3.73 -4.08
CA ARG A 107 -2.47 -4.00 -4.68
C ARG A 107 -3.14 -2.74 -5.25
N THR A 108 -3.03 -1.61 -4.55
CA THR A 108 -3.82 -0.40 -4.82
C THR A 108 -2.99 0.82 -5.24
N GLY A 109 -1.70 0.85 -4.93
CA GLY A 109 -0.81 2.01 -5.06
C GLY A 109 -0.89 2.98 -3.87
N TYR A 110 -1.70 2.68 -2.85
CA TYR A 110 -2.01 3.60 -1.76
C TYR A 110 -1.54 3.13 -0.38
N PRO A 111 -1.20 4.07 0.53
CA PRO A 111 -1.01 5.49 0.26
C PRO A 111 0.19 5.72 -0.67
N LYS A 112 0.19 6.81 -1.43
CA LYS A 112 1.35 7.19 -2.25
C LYS A 112 2.56 7.42 -1.34
N GLN A 113 3.70 6.87 -1.72
CA GLN A 113 4.92 6.88 -0.93
C GLN A 113 5.85 8.01 -1.35
N ILE A 114 6.62 8.54 -0.40
CA ILE A 114 7.88 9.21 -0.72
C ILE A 114 8.84 8.14 -1.25
N THR A 115 9.49 8.40 -2.38
CA THR A 115 10.30 7.39 -3.08
C THR A 115 11.68 7.25 -2.47
N ALA A 116 12.33 6.11 -2.71
CA ALA A 116 13.73 5.95 -2.33
C ALA A 116 14.60 6.91 -3.15
N TYR A 117 15.46 7.69 -2.49
CA TYR A 117 16.37 8.63 -3.15
C TYR A 117 17.34 7.94 -4.13
N THR A 118 17.72 6.69 -3.86
CA THR A 118 18.60 5.91 -4.73
C THR A 118 18.18 4.46 -4.74
N ASN A 119 18.12 3.88 -5.94
CA ASN A 119 17.94 2.46 -6.13
C ASN A 119 19.30 1.77 -6.30
N ARG A 120 19.58 0.78 -5.45
CA ARG A 120 20.81 -0.04 -5.47
C ARG A 120 20.51 -1.53 -5.63
N THR A 121 19.36 -1.84 -6.21
CA THR A 121 18.95 -3.23 -6.48
C THR A 121 19.96 -3.91 -7.41
N ASP A 122 20.25 -5.19 -7.16
CA ASP A 122 21.13 -5.95 -8.06
C ASP A 122 20.39 -6.33 -9.35
N GLY A 123 21.13 -6.58 -10.43
CA GLY A 123 20.57 -6.93 -11.74
C GLY A 123 20.11 -8.39 -11.90
N THR A 124 20.15 -9.21 -10.83
CA THR A 124 19.90 -10.65 -10.90
C THR A 124 18.60 -11.07 -10.20
N HIS A 125 18.43 -10.72 -8.92
CA HIS A 125 17.26 -11.04 -8.10
C HIS A 125 16.54 -9.78 -7.61
N GLY A 126 17.25 -8.65 -7.60
CA GLY A 126 16.70 -7.34 -7.30
C GLY A 126 15.78 -6.85 -8.42
N ASN A 127 16.37 -6.35 -9.51
CA ASN A 127 15.70 -5.83 -10.73
C ASN A 127 14.52 -4.88 -10.47
N VAL A 128 14.49 -4.25 -9.30
CA VAL A 128 13.41 -3.35 -8.89
C VAL A 128 13.40 -2.12 -9.79
N ILE A 129 12.25 -1.85 -10.42
CA ILE A 129 12.02 -0.60 -11.15
C ILE A 129 11.77 0.52 -10.15
N ASP A 130 12.34 1.70 -10.42
CA ASP A 130 12.14 2.90 -9.59
C ASP A 130 10.65 3.21 -9.42
N SER A 131 10.23 3.38 -8.17
CA SER A 131 8.87 3.77 -7.83
C SER A 131 8.67 5.27 -8.04
N ASP A 132 7.51 5.66 -8.56
CA ASP A 132 7.01 7.04 -8.54
C ASP A 132 6.18 7.34 -7.27
N GLY A 133 6.17 6.42 -6.30
CA GLY A 133 5.39 6.47 -5.07
C GLY A 133 4.03 5.77 -5.17
N TYR A 134 3.53 5.57 -6.39
CA TYR A 134 2.24 4.93 -6.68
C TYR A 134 2.41 3.57 -7.39
N LYS A 135 3.37 3.46 -8.32
CA LYS A 135 3.72 2.29 -9.12
C LYS A 135 5.14 1.79 -8.81
N TYR A 136 5.48 0.61 -9.34
CA TYR A 136 6.81 -0.01 -9.27
C TYR A 136 7.38 -0.14 -7.84
N GLY A 137 8.69 -0.28 -7.65
CA GLY A 137 9.27 -0.67 -6.35
C GLY A 137 9.22 -2.17 -6.09
N VAL A 138 9.45 -2.59 -4.85
CA VAL A 138 9.53 -4.02 -4.49
C VAL A 138 8.15 -4.67 -4.58
N ARG A 139 7.99 -5.65 -5.47
CA ARG A 139 6.72 -6.34 -5.77
C ARG A 139 6.59 -7.70 -5.09
N ARG A 140 7.71 -8.33 -4.73
CA ARG A 140 7.77 -9.55 -3.91
C ARG A 140 9.19 -9.75 -3.38
N MET A 141 9.35 -10.71 -2.47
CA MET A 141 10.66 -11.27 -2.16
C MET A 141 10.91 -12.45 -3.12
N PRO A 142 12.12 -12.59 -3.70
CA PRO A 142 12.50 -13.77 -4.46
C PRO A 142 12.52 -15.01 -3.56
N PHE A 143 12.44 -16.20 -4.14
CA PHE A 143 12.56 -17.43 -3.35
C PHE A 143 13.96 -17.49 -2.71
N PRO A 144 14.07 -18.02 -1.48
CA PRO A 144 15.37 -18.12 -0.83
C PRO A 144 16.25 -19.12 -1.59
N ARG A 145 17.54 -18.83 -1.66
CA ARG A 145 18.53 -19.64 -2.37
C ARG A 145 18.54 -21.11 -1.93
N SER A 146 18.22 -21.39 -0.66
CA SER A 146 18.11 -22.75 -0.12
C SER A 146 17.09 -23.62 -0.86
N GLU A 147 16.06 -23.03 -1.48
CA GLU A 147 15.09 -23.76 -2.29
C GLU A 147 15.68 -24.26 -3.61
N TYR A 148 16.66 -23.54 -4.15
CA TYR A 148 17.35 -23.90 -5.40
C TYR A 148 18.50 -24.88 -5.17
N ASP A 149 19.23 -24.72 -4.07
CA ASP A 149 20.44 -25.51 -3.80
C ASP A 149 20.16 -26.86 -3.12
N GLY A 150 18.91 -27.11 -2.71
CA GLY A 150 18.51 -28.26 -1.91
C GLY A 150 17.60 -29.29 -2.61
N LEU A 151 16.91 -30.08 -1.79
CA LEU A 151 15.98 -31.14 -2.23
C LEU A 151 14.70 -30.61 -2.90
N ASN A 152 14.45 -29.29 -2.86
CA ASN A 152 13.24 -28.66 -3.41
C ASN A 152 13.45 -27.97 -4.77
N SER A 153 14.63 -28.13 -5.38
CA SER A 153 15.05 -27.43 -6.60
C SER A 153 14.06 -27.60 -7.77
N GLU A 154 13.57 -28.82 -7.98
CA GLU A 154 12.58 -29.10 -9.02
C GLU A 154 11.25 -28.35 -8.80
N ASN A 155 10.82 -28.21 -7.54
CA ASN A 155 9.55 -27.58 -7.23
C ASN A 155 9.64 -26.06 -7.28
N VAL A 156 10.75 -25.45 -6.84
CA VAL A 156 10.94 -23.99 -6.96
C VAL A 156 11.07 -23.57 -8.42
N ILE A 157 11.70 -24.38 -9.28
CA ILE A 157 11.76 -24.13 -10.72
C ILE A 157 10.35 -24.18 -11.34
N LYS A 158 9.53 -25.15 -10.95
CA LYS A 158 8.11 -25.21 -11.38
C LYS A 158 7.34 -24.00 -10.89
N ALA A 159 7.45 -23.64 -9.61
CA ALA A 159 6.78 -22.46 -9.04
C ALA A 159 7.20 -21.15 -9.73
N LYS A 160 8.49 -20.97 -10.02
CA LYS A 160 8.99 -19.83 -10.79
C LYS A 160 8.33 -19.73 -12.16
N SER A 161 8.13 -20.86 -12.86
CA SER A 161 7.48 -20.86 -14.17
C SER A 161 6.01 -20.42 -14.15
N LEU A 162 5.36 -20.43 -12.98
CA LEU A 162 3.99 -19.97 -12.79
C LEU A 162 3.88 -18.46 -12.51
N LEU A 163 5.00 -17.77 -12.27
CA LEU A 163 5.00 -16.31 -12.20
C LEU A 163 4.71 -15.74 -13.59
N LYS A 164 3.95 -14.65 -13.67
CA LYS A 164 3.56 -14.03 -14.96
C LYS A 164 4.76 -13.66 -15.83
N SER A 165 5.89 -13.27 -15.21
CA SER A 165 7.15 -12.96 -15.89
C SER A 165 7.98 -14.20 -16.21
N GLY A 166 7.74 -15.34 -15.54
CA GLY A 166 8.63 -16.50 -15.52
C GLY A 166 9.97 -16.27 -14.81
N VAL A 167 10.13 -15.11 -14.16
CA VAL A 167 11.38 -14.67 -13.51
C VAL A 167 11.18 -14.62 -12.00
N ASP A 168 12.16 -15.12 -11.24
CA ASP A 168 12.18 -15.03 -9.78
C ASP A 168 13.02 -13.83 -9.34
N ASP A 169 12.43 -12.65 -9.41
CA ASP A 169 13.03 -11.40 -8.93
C ASP A 169 12.03 -10.57 -8.11
N SER A 170 12.50 -9.44 -7.60
CA SER A 170 11.70 -8.55 -6.76
C SER A 170 10.76 -7.63 -7.54
N ASN A 171 10.85 -7.60 -8.88
CA ASN A 171 9.96 -6.84 -9.77
C ASN A 171 8.76 -7.66 -10.25
N SER A 172 8.88 -8.99 -10.22
CA SER A 172 7.82 -9.91 -10.65
C SER A 172 6.59 -9.81 -9.76
N ARG A 173 5.43 -9.54 -10.36
CA ARG A 173 4.15 -9.41 -9.65
C ARG A 173 3.61 -10.78 -9.25
N VAL A 174 2.98 -10.83 -8.08
CA VAL A 174 2.18 -11.97 -7.61
C VAL A 174 0.78 -11.91 -8.18
N TRP A 175 0.03 -13.01 -8.09
CA TRP A 175 -1.28 -13.16 -8.75
C TRP A 175 -2.30 -12.04 -8.47
N TRP A 176 -2.40 -11.54 -7.23
CA TRP A 176 -3.36 -10.50 -6.86
C TRP A 176 -2.87 -9.07 -7.19
N ASP A 177 -1.58 -8.89 -7.46
CA ASP A 177 -1.03 -7.60 -7.91
C ASP A 177 -1.33 -7.45 -9.41
N ALA A 178 -2.60 -7.19 -9.70
CA ALA A 178 -3.19 -7.24 -11.05
C ALA A 178 -3.97 -5.97 -11.41
N ASN A 179 -3.82 -4.90 -10.63
CA ASN A 179 -4.46 -3.61 -10.94
C ASN A 179 -3.80 -3.00 -12.19
N SER A 180 -4.53 -2.97 -13.31
CA SER A 180 -4.04 -2.46 -14.59
C SER A 180 -3.68 -0.99 -14.58
N LYS A 181 -4.16 -0.21 -13.59
CA LYS A 181 -3.72 1.18 -13.41
C LYS A 181 -2.27 1.28 -12.94
N LEU A 182 -1.73 0.22 -12.33
CA LEU A 182 -0.38 0.15 -11.79
C LEU A 182 0.64 -0.47 -12.76
N ASP A 183 0.18 -0.98 -13.91
CA ASP A 183 1.03 -1.44 -15.01
C ASP A 183 1.68 -0.27 -15.77
#